data_AF-A0AAN8PK86-F1
#
_entry.id   AF-A0AAN8PK86-F1
#
_cell.length_a   1.000
_cell.length_b   1.000
_cell.length_c   1.000
_cell.angle_alpha   90.00
_cell.angle_beta   90.00
_cell.angle_gamma   90.00
#
_symmetry.space_group_name_H-M   'P 1'
#
loop_
_entity.id
_entity.type
_entity.pdbx_description
1 polymer ?
#
loop_
_entity_poly.entity_id
_entity_poly.type
_entity_poly.pdbx_seq_one_letter_code
_entity_poly.pdbx_strand_id
1 'polypeptide(L)'
;MGQGHGISVLARAYNHSGGKMKYLRAALEALRPFRTPSQDGGVLAMFLDKYPWYEEYPTIPSTFVLNGFIYSLLGLYDLKMIAPRNFSKEASTLFDQGMKSLKKLLPLFDMGSTTSYDLRHFTLTVGPNIARWDYHATHVSQLLLLATIDNDSLLSTTAERWWGYMTGKRASHN
;
A
#
# COMPACT_ATOMS: atom_id res chain seq x y z
N MET A 1 -6.59 -2.36 -2.85
CA MET A 1 -7.36 -1.76 -1.73
C MET A 1 -8.42 -2.67 -1.13
N GLY A 2 -9.42 -3.14 -1.90
CA GLY A 2 -10.58 -3.90 -1.36
C GLY A 2 -10.19 -5.12 -0.50
N GLN A 3 -9.24 -5.93 -0.98
CA GLN A 3 -8.72 -7.07 -0.20
C GLN A 3 -8.10 -6.64 1.13
N GLY A 4 -7.34 -5.53 1.16
CA GLY A 4 -6.72 -5.00 2.37
C GLY A 4 -7.74 -4.68 3.45
N HIS A 5 -8.77 -3.90 3.12
CA HIS A 5 -9.85 -3.58 4.06
C HIS A 5 -10.61 -4.83 4.52
N GLY A 6 -10.93 -5.74 3.59
CA GLY A 6 -11.59 -7.00 3.93
C GLY A 6 -10.77 -7.81 4.93
N ILE A 7 -9.47 -7.96 4.68
CA ILE A 7 -8.54 -8.66 5.59
C ILE A 7 -8.46 -7.95 6.94
N SER A 8 -8.30 -6.63 6.99
CA SER A 8 -8.28 -5.83 8.21
C SER A 8 -9.51 -6.05 9.09
N VAL A 9 -10.71 -6.06 8.48
CA VAL A 9 -11.97 -6.31 9.18
C VAL A 9 -12.04 -7.75 9.70
N LEU A 10 -11.72 -8.72 8.84
CA LEU A 10 -11.81 -10.14 9.18
C LEU A 10 -10.80 -10.55 10.25
N ALA A 11 -9.57 -10.02 10.21
CA ALA A 11 -8.55 -10.26 11.23
C ALA A 11 -9.02 -9.74 12.59
N ARG A 12 -9.52 -8.50 12.66
CA ARG A 12 -10.10 -7.94 13.90
C ARG A 12 -11.32 -8.73 14.37
N ALA A 13 -12.21 -9.14 13.46
CA ALA A 13 -13.36 -9.96 13.80
C ALA A 13 -12.96 -11.33 14.38
N TYR A 14 -11.92 -11.97 13.83
CA TYR A 14 -11.34 -13.18 14.40
C TYR A 14 -10.89 -12.95 15.85
N ASN A 15 -10.11 -11.89 16.10
CA ASN A 15 -9.61 -11.53 17.43
C ASN A 15 -10.75 -11.27 18.43
N HIS A 16 -11.70 -10.38 18.08
CA HIS A 16 -12.80 -9.99 18.96
C HIS A 16 -13.84 -11.09 19.18
N SER A 17 -13.91 -12.07 18.28
CA SER A 17 -14.84 -13.20 18.42
C SER A 17 -14.33 -14.33 19.31
N GLY A 18 -13.14 -14.20 19.91
CA GLY A 18 -12.48 -15.26 20.67
C GLY A 18 -11.89 -16.36 19.77
N GLY A 19 -11.51 -16.02 18.52
CA GLY A 19 -10.85 -16.94 17.61
C GLY A 19 -11.78 -17.76 16.70
N LYS A 20 -12.96 -17.24 16.31
CA LYS A 20 -13.85 -17.97 15.38
C LYS A 20 -13.19 -18.13 14.01
N MET A 21 -12.83 -19.37 13.68
CA MET A 21 -12.08 -19.73 12.48
C MET A 21 -12.69 -19.29 11.15
N LYS A 22 -14.02 -19.08 11.08
CA LYS A 22 -14.67 -18.59 9.84
C LYS A 22 -14.10 -17.25 9.36
N TYR A 23 -13.75 -16.34 10.28
CA TYR A 23 -13.18 -15.05 9.93
C TYR A 23 -11.74 -15.18 9.47
N LEU A 24 -10.94 -16.00 10.17
CA LEU A 24 -9.55 -16.25 9.79
C LEU A 24 -9.47 -16.95 8.42
N ARG A 25 -10.30 -17.97 8.15
CA ARG A 25 -10.34 -18.65 6.85
C ARG A 25 -10.65 -17.69 5.71
N ALA A 26 -11.66 -16.83 5.88
CA ALA A 26 -12.00 -15.81 4.88
C ALA A 26 -10.84 -14.82 4.66
N ALA A 27 -10.14 -14.40 5.73
CA ALA A 27 -8.98 -13.52 5.61
C ALA A 27 -7.81 -14.19 4.86
N LEU A 28 -7.57 -15.48 5.09
CA LEU A 28 -6.54 -16.25 4.39
C LEU A 28 -6.88 -16.46 2.91
N GLU A 29 -8.14 -16.75 2.60
CA GLU A 29 -8.60 -16.86 1.21
C GLU A 29 -8.48 -15.53 0.46
N ALA A 30 -8.67 -14.40 1.15
CA ALA A 30 -8.49 -13.07 0.59
C ALA A 30 -7.04 -12.73 0.21
N LEU A 31 -6.05 -13.55 0.60
CA LEU A 31 -4.65 -13.41 0.14
C LEU A 31 -4.45 -13.87 -1.31
N ARG A 32 -5.33 -14.70 -1.86
CA ARG A 32 -5.17 -15.30 -3.19
C ARG A 32 -4.93 -14.28 -4.32
N PRO A 33 -5.64 -13.14 -4.41
CA PRO A 33 -5.42 -12.19 -5.50
C PRO A 33 -4.03 -11.53 -5.51
N PHE A 34 -3.35 -11.46 -4.36
CA PHE A 34 -2.03 -10.82 -4.23
C PHE A 34 -0.90 -11.57 -4.95
N ARG A 35 -1.12 -12.85 -5.29
CA ARG A 35 -0.17 -13.70 -6.02
C ARG A 35 -0.56 -13.92 -7.48
N THR A 36 -1.70 -13.38 -7.90
CA THR A 36 -2.23 -13.56 -9.25
C THR A 36 -2.03 -12.26 -10.03
N PRO A 37 -1.40 -12.29 -11.21
CA PRO A 37 -1.27 -11.12 -12.07
C PRO A 37 -2.62 -10.46 -12.38
N SER A 38 -2.62 -9.16 -12.59
CA SER A 38 -3.84 -8.39 -12.91
C SER A 38 -4.55 -8.92 -14.15
N GLN A 39 -3.79 -9.31 -15.19
CA GLN A 39 -4.31 -9.92 -16.42
C GLN A 39 -4.98 -11.29 -16.21
N ASP A 40 -4.65 -11.99 -15.11
CA ASP A 40 -5.18 -13.32 -14.77
C ASP A 40 -6.30 -13.22 -13.70
N GLY A 41 -6.86 -12.03 -13.50
CA GLY A 41 -7.94 -11.77 -12.55
C GLY A 41 -7.50 -11.57 -11.10
N GLY A 42 -6.21 -11.31 -10.86
CA GLY A 42 -5.67 -10.96 -9.55
C GLY A 42 -5.44 -9.46 -9.38
N VAL A 43 -4.53 -9.10 -8.47
CA VAL A 43 -4.15 -7.70 -8.20
C VAL A 43 -2.64 -7.47 -8.25
N LEU A 44 -1.85 -8.47 -8.63
CA LEU A 44 -0.40 -8.33 -8.73
C LEU A 44 -0.04 -7.59 -10.02
N ALA A 45 0.75 -6.52 -9.87
CA ALA A 45 1.46 -5.84 -10.93
C ALA A 45 2.96 -5.85 -10.63
N MET A 46 3.79 -5.68 -11.66
CA MET A 46 5.25 -5.59 -11.53
C MET A 46 5.72 -4.25 -12.08
N PHE A 47 6.31 -3.41 -11.24
CA PHE A 47 6.97 -2.18 -11.70
C PHE A 47 8.38 -2.52 -12.20
N LEU A 48 8.62 -2.27 -13.49
CA LEU A 48 9.88 -2.57 -14.20
C LEU A 48 10.37 -4.02 -13.96
N ASP A 49 9.44 -4.98 -13.99
CA ASP A 49 9.69 -6.42 -13.76
C ASP A 49 10.44 -6.76 -12.46
N LYS A 50 10.46 -5.83 -11.50
CA LYS A 50 11.32 -5.94 -10.30
C LYS A 50 10.57 -5.75 -9.00
N TYR A 51 9.64 -4.81 -8.94
CA TYR A 51 8.96 -4.44 -7.70
C TYR A 51 7.50 -4.88 -7.76
N PRO A 52 7.07 -5.90 -6.97
CA PRO A 52 5.67 -6.28 -6.92
C PRO A 52 4.83 -5.16 -6.31
N TRP A 53 3.65 -4.95 -6.87
CA TRP A 53 2.68 -3.95 -6.45
C TRP A 53 1.28 -4.56 -6.42
N TYR A 54 0.49 -4.18 -5.42
CA TYR A 54 -0.88 -4.69 -5.22
C TYR A 54 -1.87 -3.61 -5.66
N GLU A 55 -2.41 -3.78 -6.85
CA GLU A 55 -3.21 -2.76 -7.52
C GLU A 55 -4.50 -2.44 -6.75
N GLU A 56 -4.85 -1.16 -6.73
CA GLU A 56 -6.20 -0.71 -6.39
C GLU A 56 -7.16 -1.03 -7.52
N TYR A 57 -6.73 -0.69 -8.75
CA TYR A 57 -7.42 -0.96 -9.99
C TYR A 57 -6.50 -1.83 -10.86
N PRO A 58 -6.77 -3.14 -11.00
CA PRO A 58 -5.94 -4.07 -11.79
C PRO A 58 -6.12 -3.81 -13.30
N THR A 59 -5.63 -2.65 -13.74
CA THR A 59 -5.72 -2.11 -15.10
C THR A 59 -4.57 -2.61 -15.97
N ILE A 60 -4.76 -2.53 -17.29
CA ILE A 60 -3.74 -2.87 -18.29
C ILE A 60 -3.61 -1.67 -19.25
N PRO A 61 -2.46 -0.97 -19.29
CA PRO A 61 -1.29 -1.17 -18.44
C PRO A 61 -1.55 -0.76 -16.98
N SER A 62 -0.71 -1.24 -16.07
CA SER A 62 -0.80 -0.98 -14.62
C SER A 62 -0.70 0.52 -14.28
N THR A 63 -1.38 0.92 -13.21
CA THR A 63 -1.48 2.33 -12.80
C THR A 63 -0.71 2.65 -11.52
N PHE A 64 -0.48 1.66 -10.65
CA PHE A 64 0.30 1.81 -9.42
C PHE A 64 -0.24 2.90 -8.47
N VAL A 65 -1.54 2.85 -8.16
CA VAL A 65 -2.16 3.80 -7.21
C VAL A 65 -1.57 3.65 -5.80
N LEU A 66 -1.12 4.76 -5.20
CA LEU A 66 -0.38 4.75 -3.94
C LEU A 66 -1.25 4.39 -2.74
N ASN A 67 -2.33 5.12 -2.52
CA ASN A 67 -3.15 4.97 -1.32
C ASN A 67 -3.74 3.54 -1.20
N GLY A 68 -4.27 2.99 -2.29
CA GLY A 68 -4.85 1.65 -2.29
C GLY A 68 -3.84 0.52 -2.12
N PHE A 69 -2.59 0.75 -2.54
CA PHE A 69 -1.49 -0.15 -2.26
C PHE A 69 -1.15 -0.14 -0.77
N ILE A 70 -1.00 1.04 -0.15
CA ILE A 70 -0.70 1.12 1.29
C ILE A 70 -1.82 0.49 2.13
N TYR A 71 -3.10 0.72 1.81
CA TYR A 71 -4.21 0.04 2.48
C TYR A 71 -4.14 -1.49 2.36
N SER A 72 -3.64 -2.00 1.24
CA SER A 72 -3.41 -3.44 1.08
C SER A 72 -2.32 -3.95 2.03
N LEU A 73 -1.23 -3.19 2.21
CA LEU A 73 -0.16 -3.52 3.17
C LEU A 73 -0.67 -3.52 4.61
N LEU A 74 -1.53 -2.55 4.98
CA LEU A 74 -2.12 -2.51 6.32
C LEU A 74 -3.00 -3.73 6.60
N GLY A 75 -3.77 -4.20 5.62
CA GLY A 75 -4.51 -5.46 5.75
C GLY A 75 -3.61 -6.67 5.93
N LEU A 76 -2.54 -6.77 5.14
CA LEU A 76 -1.53 -7.83 5.28
C LEU A 76 -0.86 -7.78 6.66
N TYR A 77 -0.55 -6.58 7.16
CA TYR A 77 0.03 -6.37 8.49
C TYR A 77 -0.93 -6.82 9.60
N ASP A 78 -2.20 -6.44 9.54
CA ASP A 78 -3.20 -6.86 10.53
C ASP A 78 -3.28 -8.39 10.61
N LEU A 79 -3.35 -9.07 9.46
CA LEU A 79 -3.40 -10.53 9.43
C LEU A 79 -2.09 -11.16 9.92
N LYS A 80 -0.94 -10.60 9.53
CA LYS A 80 0.39 -11.02 10.01
C LYS A 80 0.47 -10.99 11.55
N MET A 81 -0.07 -9.94 12.16
CA MET A 81 0.02 -9.70 13.61
C MET A 81 -1.04 -10.45 14.42
N ILE A 82 -2.23 -10.63 13.88
CA ILE A 82 -3.37 -11.21 14.61
C ILE A 82 -3.49 -12.73 14.41
N ALA A 83 -3.16 -13.24 13.22
CA ALA A 83 -3.29 -14.67 12.96
C ALA A 83 -2.28 -15.50 13.78
N PRO A 84 -2.64 -16.73 14.20
CA PRO A 84 -1.68 -17.65 14.77
C PRO A 84 -0.47 -17.88 13.84
N ARG A 85 0.71 -18.14 14.40
CA ARG A 85 1.98 -18.19 13.65
C ARG A 85 1.98 -19.13 12.45
N ASN A 86 1.23 -20.24 12.51
CA ASN A 86 1.12 -21.21 11.42
C ASN A 86 0.27 -20.69 10.24
N PHE A 87 -0.49 -19.61 10.42
CA PHE A 87 -1.34 -18.99 9.39
C PHE A 87 -0.81 -17.62 8.90
N SER A 88 0.12 -16.99 9.62
CA SER A 88 0.59 -15.63 9.29
C SER A 88 1.72 -15.57 8.25
N LYS A 89 2.32 -16.70 7.87
CA LYS A 89 3.52 -16.75 7.01
C LYS A 89 3.34 -16.10 5.63
N GLU A 90 2.22 -16.37 4.96
CA GLU A 90 1.94 -15.81 3.63
C GLU A 90 1.71 -14.30 3.71
N ALA A 91 0.89 -13.85 4.65
CA ALA A 91 0.66 -12.42 4.91
C ALA A 91 1.95 -11.68 5.25
N SER A 92 2.84 -12.28 6.06
CA SER A 92 4.16 -11.71 6.34
C SER A 92 5.00 -11.56 5.09
N THR A 93 5.06 -12.59 4.25
CA THR A 93 5.86 -12.57 3.02
C THR A 93 5.38 -11.47 2.07
N LEU A 94 4.07 -11.37 1.87
CA LEU A 94 3.47 -10.33 1.03
C LEU A 94 3.70 -8.93 1.62
N PHE A 95 3.53 -8.76 2.93
CA PHE A 95 3.80 -7.48 3.59
C PHE A 95 5.26 -7.05 3.41
N ASP A 96 6.22 -7.94 3.67
CA ASP A 96 7.64 -7.63 3.62
C ASP A 96 8.08 -7.30 2.17
N GLN A 97 7.54 -8.01 1.17
CA GLN A 97 7.75 -7.71 -0.25
C GLN A 97 7.16 -6.35 -0.64
N GLY A 98 5.91 -6.10 -0.24
CA GLY A 98 5.21 -4.85 -0.53
C GLY A 98 5.87 -3.62 0.12
N MET A 99 6.32 -3.74 1.37
CA MET A 99 7.08 -2.69 2.06
C MET A 99 8.39 -2.37 1.36
N LYS A 100 9.10 -3.40 0.86
CA LYS A 100 10.31 -3.21 0.05
C LYS A 100 10.02 -2.45 -1.24
N SER A 101 8.93 -2.77 -1.94
CA SER A 101 8.48 -2.04 -3.13
C SER A 101 8.10 -0.60 -2.80
N LEU A 102 7.29 -0.40 -1.75
CA LEU A 102 6.86 0.93 -1.30
C LEU A 102 8.07 1.84 -1.10
N LYS A 103 9.03 1.43 -0.27
CA LYS A 103 10.22 2.22 0.04
C LYS A 103 11.05 2.56 -1.20
N LYS A 104 11.12 1.67 -2.20
CA LYS A 104 11.88 1.92 -3.44
C LYS A 104 11.16 2.84 -4.40
N LEU A 105 9.83 2.82 -4.44
CA LEU A 105 9.03 3.58 -5.38
C LEU A 105 8.48 4.89 -4.79
N LEU A 106 8.48 5.04 -3.46
CA LEU A 106 7.94 6.21 -2.77
C LEU A 106 8.45 7.56 -3.32
N PRO A 107 9.75 7.72 -3.67
CA PRO A 107 10.23 8.96 -4.26
C PRO A 107 9.57 9.33 -5.59
N LEU A 108 9.07 8.36 -6.36
CA LEU A 108 8.41 8.61 -7.65
C LEU A 108 7.05 9.29 -7.50
N PHE A 109 6.46 9.23 -6.31
CA PHE A 109 5.18 9.89 -6.00
C PHE A 109 5.39 11.32 -5.46
N ASP A 110 6.62 11.73 -5.15
CA ASP A 110 6.93 13.06 -4.63
C ASP A 110 7.10 14.05 -5.78
N MET A 111 6.22 15.04 -5.87
CA MET A 111 6.24 16.06 -6.92
C MET A 111 6.87 17.38 -6.43
N GLY A 112 7.60 17.35 -5.31
CA GLY A 112 8.32 18.49 -4.74
C GLY A 112 7.43 19.58 -4.11
N SER A 113 6.11 19.52 -4.28
CA SER A 113 5.14 20.43 -3.67
C SER A 113 3.77 19.80 -3.44
N THR A 114 3.61 18.53 -3.82
CA THR A 114 2.42 17.70 -3.66
C THR A 114 2.83 16.24 -3.94
N THR A 115 1.87 15.32 -3.97
CA THR A 115 2.08 13.94 -4.40
C THR A 115 1.32 13.63 -5.70
N SER A 116 1.82 12.68 -6.49
CA SER A 116 0.97 12.03 -7.49
C SER A 116 0.07 10.98 -6.83
N TYR A 117 -1.11 10.78 -7.41
CA TYR A 117 -2.06 9.76 -6.98
C TYR A 117 -1.61 8.35 -7.41
N ASP A 118 -1.02 8.28 -8.60
CA ASP A 118 -0.60 7.05 -9.27
C ASP A 118 0.66 7.32 -10.12
N LEU A 119 1.19 6.26 -10.74
CA LEU A 119 2.35 6.35 -11.65
C LEU A 119 1.95 6.23 -13.13
N ARG A 120 0.73 6.63 -13.50
CA ARG A 120 0.28 6.53 -14.91
C ARG A 120 1.15 7.31 -15.89
N HIS A 121 1.85 8.35 -15.42
CA HIS A 121 2.79 9.13 -16.23
C HIS A 121 4.11 8.40 -16.51
N PHE A 122 4.37 7.28 -15.82
CA PHE A 122 5.46 6.35 -16.15
C PHE A 122 5.00 5.23 -17.09
N THR A 123 3.72 4.87 -17.08
CA THR A 123 3.18 3.74 -17.86
C THR A 123 2.43 4.15 -19.12
N LEU A 124 1.97 5.39 -19.18
CA LEU A 124 1.24 6.00 -20.29
C LEU A 124 1.90 7.32 -20.69
N THR A 125 1.72 7.71 -21.95
CA THR A 125 2.20 9.00 -22.49
C THR A 125 1.28 10.15 -22.07
N VAL A 126 1.17 10.40 -20.77
CA VAL A 126 0.31 11.44 -20.16
C VAL A 126 1.04 12.18 -19.04
N GLY A 127 0.54 13.37 -18.68
CA GLY A 127 1.04 14.11 -17.52
C GLY A 127 0.74 13.42 -16.18
N PRO A 128 1.43 13.81 -15.09
CA PRO A 128 1.21 13.23 -13.76
C PRO A 128 -0.21 13.48 -13.27
N ASN A 129 -0.85 12.43 -12.75
CA ASN A 129 -2.12 12.53 -12.06
C ASN A 129 -1.89 13.05 -10.64
N ILE A 130 -2.00 14.36 -10.44
CA ILE A 130 -1.75 15.01 -9.16
C ILE A 130 -2.85 14.64 -8.15
N ALA A 131 -2.43 14.19 -6.96
CA ALA A 131 -3.36 13.91 -5.88
C ALA A 131 -4.02 15.20 -5.40
N ARG A 132 -5.36 15.19 -5.30
CA ARG A 132 -6.10 16.23 -4.58
C ARG A 132 -5.66 16.26 -3.11
N TRP A 133 -5.87 17.38 -2.43
CA TRP A 133 -5.34 17.60 -1.07
C TRP A 133 -5.84 16.59 -0.03
N ASP A 134 -7.04 16.07 -0.19
CA ASP A 134 -7.60 14.98 0.63
C ASP A 134 -6.85 13.66 0.43
N TYR A 135 -6.52 13.29 -0.82
CA TYR A 135 -5.65 12.15 -1.09
C TYR A 135 -4.21 12.38 -0.65
N HIS A 136 -3.68 13.61 -0.81
CA HIS A 136 -2.37 13.97 -0.29
C HIS A 136 -2.31 13.79 1.24
N ALA A 137 -3.30 14.29 1.97
CA ALA A 137 -3.43 14.11 3.41
C ALA A 137 -3.57 12.61 3.79
N THR A 138 -4.28 11.83 2.98
CA THR A 138 -4.38 10.37 3.13
C THR A 138 -3.00 9.71 3.00
N HIS A 139 -2.22 10.06 1.98
CA HIS A 139 -0.85 9.56 1.82
C HIS A 139 0.02 9.89 3.04
N VAL A 140 -0.06 11.12 3.56
CA VAL A 140 0.69 11.51 4.78
C VAL A 140 0.28 10.66 5.98
N SER A 141 -1.02 10.52 6.24
CA SER A 141 -1.54 9.74 7.37
C SER A 141 -1.16 8.26 7.27
N GLN A 142 -1.21 7.70 6.07
CA GLN A 142 -0.77 6.33 5.79
C GLN A 142 0.71 6.12 6.06
N LEU A 143 1.58 7.05 5.63
CA LEU A 143 3.01 6.96 5.90
C LEU A 143 3.34 7.14 7.38
N LEU A 144 2.65 8.05 8.08
CA LEU A 144 2.80 8.22 9.54
C LEU A 144 2.42 6.92 10.27
N LEU A 145 1.33 6.27 9.87
CA LEU A 145 0.94 4.97 10.43
C LEU A 145 2.01 3.90 10.16
N LEU A 146 2.49 3.77 8.93
CA LEU A 146 3.53 2.79 8.60
C LEU A 146 4.86 3.08 9.34
N ALA A 147 5.18 4.34 9.59
CA ALA A 147 6.36 4.72 10.39
C ALA A 147 6.27 4.28 11.86
N THR A 148 5.07 4.00 12.39
CA THR A 148 4.93 3.38 13.73
C THR A 148 5.17 1.86 13.72
N ILE A 149 5.20 1.24 12.54
CA ILE A 149 5.32 -0.20 12.33
C ILE A 149 6.73 -0.57 11.84
N ASP A 150 7.34 0.28 11.03
CA ASP A 150 8.66 0.09 10.41
C ASP A 150 9.61 1.22 10.85
N ASN A 151 10.74 0.85 11.46
CA ASN A 151 11.70 1.78 12.05
C ASN A 151 12.58 2.53 11.02
N ASP A 152 12.40 2.28 9.74
CA ASP A 152 13.11 3.00 8.67
C ASP A 152 12.64 4.45 8.58
N SER A 153 13.57 5.38 8.79
CA SER A 153 13.28 6.81 8.80
C SER A 153 12.80 7.34 7.45
N LEU A 154 12.94 6.60 6.36
CA LEU A 154 12.43 7.00 5.05
C LEU A 154 10.93 7.35 5.08
N LEU A 155 10.13 6.57 5.80
CA LEU A 155 8.67 6.77 5.85
C LEU A 155 8.30 8.02 6.65
N SER A 156 8.88 8.20 7.84
CA SER A 156 8.64 9.37 8.69
C SER A 156 9.15 10.66 8.04
N THR A 157 10.38 10.66 7.52
CA THR A 157 10.96 11.84 6.85
C THR A 157 10.21 12.21 5.57
N THR A 158 9.69 11.23 4.84
CA THR A 158 8.82 11.51 3.67
C THR A 158 7.47 12.05 4.10
N ALA A 159 6.85 11.48 5.14
CA ALA A 159 5.59 11.98 5.68
C ALA A 159 5.71 13.42 6.19
N GLU A 160 6.78 13.76 6.90
CA GLU A 160 7.07 15.12 7.39
C GLU A 160 7.27 16.11 6.24
N ARG A 161 8.00 15.71 5.20
CA ARG A 161 8.20 16.53 4.00
C ARG A 161 6.86 16.80 3.29
N TRP A 162 6.05 15.76 3.09
CA TRP A 162 4.74 15.88 2.44
C TRP A 162 3.77 16.69 3.30
N TRP A 163 3.76 16.51 4.62
CA TRP A 163 3.02 17.39 5.53
C TRP A 163 3.40 18.86 5.35
N GLY A 164 4.70 19.15 5.17
CA GLY A 164 5.18 20.50 4.86
C GLY A 164 4.53 21.11 3.62
N TYR A 165 4.27 20.31 2.58
CA TYR A 165 3.62 20.78 1.35
C TYR A 165 2.21 21.32 1.59
N MET A 166 1.47 20.76 2.56
CA MET A 166 0.15 21.25 2.97
C MET A 166 0.19 22.66 3.60
N THR A 167 1.38 23.11 4.03
CA THR A 167 1.61 24.45 4.59
C THR A 167 2.32 25.40 3.61
N GLY A 168 2.41 25.03 2.33
CA GLY A 168 3.04 25.83 1.27
C GLY A 168 4.56 25.66 1.15
N LYS A 169 5.18 24.74 1.91
CA LYS A 169 6.60 24.40 1.69
C LYS A 169 6.78 23.69 0.36
N ARG A 170 7.97 23.82 -0.22
CA ARG A 170 8.39 23.13 -1.44
C ARG A 170 9.77 22.53 -1.22
N ALA A 171 10.08 21.46 -1.95
CA ALA A 171 11.43 20.96 -2.06
C ALA A 171 12.34 22.06 -2.63
N SER A 172 13.58 22.12 -2.15
CA SER A 172 14.58 23.06 -2.66
C SER A 172 14.81 22.84 -4.16
N HIS A 173 14.97 23.93 -4.91
CA HIS A 173 15.45 23.89 -6.29
C HIS A 173 16.96 24.18 -6.32
N ASN A 174 17.61 23.77 -7.41
CA ASN A 174 19.00 24.09 -7.70
C ASN A 174 19.18 25.52 -8.22
#